data_AF-A0A959CEM6-F1
#
_entry.id   AF-A0A959CEM6-F1
#
_cell.length_a   1.000
_cell.length_b   1.000
_cell.length_c   1.000
_cell.angle_alpha   90.00
_cell.angle_beta   90.00
_cell.angle_gamma   90.00
#
_symmetry.space_group_name_H-M   'P 1'
#
loop_
_entity.id
_entity.type
_entity.pdbx_description
1 polymer ?
#
loop_
_entity_poly.entity_id
_entity_poly.type
_entity_poly.pdbx_seq_one_letter_code
_entity_poly.pdbx_strand_id
1 'polypeptide(L)' 'TARFADGEALHGKAWMLRQPGDSLQINPVLLNGNTDAISGYFVFEAADADEAIHIAGTCPHLKYSGTLELREIYR' A
#
# COMPACT_ATOMS: atom_id res chain seq x y z
N THR A 1 -20.75 -8.27 2.63
CA THR A 1 -20.49 -7.07 1.81
C THR A 1 -19.19 -6.50 2.30
N ALA A 2 -18.11 -6.58 1.52
CA ALA A 2 -16.80 -6.11 1.95
C ALA A 2 -16.84 -4.61 2.29
N ARG A 3 -16.33 -4.24 3.46
CA ARG A 3 -16.14 -2.83 3.84
C ARG A 3 -14.67 -2.49 3.62
N PHE A 4 -14.40 -1.63 2.63
CA PHE A 4 -13.13 -0.92 2.60
C PHE A 4 -13.09 -0.02 3.84
N ALA A 5 -12.12 -0.29 4.71
CA ALA A 5 -11.92 0.46 5.93
C ALA A 5 -11.12 1.74 5.64
N ASP A 6 -10.17 1.68 4.70
CA ASP A 6 -9.32 2.81 4.32
C ASP A 6 -8.56 2.57 2.99
N GLY A 7 -7.91 3.60 2.46
CA GLY A 7 -6.93 3.48 1.37
C GLY A 7 -6.37 4.84 0.92
N GLU A 8 -5.14 4.85 0.43
CA GLU A 8 -4.46 6.08 0.00
C GLU A 8 -3.53 5.82 -1.20
N ALA A 9 -3.47 6.80 -2.10
CA ALA A 9 -2.51 6.79 -3.21
C ALA A 9 -1.17 7.35 -2.75
N LEU A 10 -0.09 6.61 -2.96
CA LEU A 10 1.27 6.93 -2.49
C LEU A 10 2.11 7.60 -3.57
N HIS A 11 1.58 8.65 -4.18
CA HIS A 11 2.29 9.48 -5.15
C HIS A 11 2.32 10.95 -4.73
N GLY A 12 3.33 11.70 -5.16
CA GLY A 12 3.49 13.12 -4.87
C GLY A 12 4.49 13.37 -3.73
N LYS A 13 4.22 14.41 -2.93
CA LYS A 13 5.19 14.89 -1.93
C LYS A 13 5.26 13.94 -0.73
N ALA A 14 6.46 13.50 -0.41
CA ALA A 14 6.74 12.68 0.76
C ALA A 14 8.07 13.10 1.43
N TRP A 15 8.41 12.44 2.53
CA TRP A 15 9.68 12.62 3.24
C TRP A 15 10.32 11.26 3.48
N MET A 16 11.58 11.13 3.07
CA MET A 16 12.41 9.98 3.38
C MET A 16 13.20 10.26 4.66
N LEU A 17 12.96 9.44 5.68
CA LEU A 17 13.63 9.51 6.98
C LEU A 17 14.72 8.43 7.03
N ARG A 18 15.93 8.80 7.47
CA ARG A 18 17.04 7.86 7.73
C ARG A 18 17.71 8.23 9.05
N GLN A 19 18.11 7.24 9.83
CA GLN A 19 18.79 7.46 11.11
C GLN A 19 20.16 6.74 11.15
N PRO A 20 21.19 7.29 10.48
CA PRO A 20 22.55 6.80 10.65
C PRO A 20 23.11 7.20 12.02
N GLY A 21 23.37 6.22 12.88
CA GLY A 21 23.80 6.47 14.26
C GLY A 21 22.73 7.21 15.06
N ASP A 22 23.12 8.30 15.74
CA ASP A 22 22.20 9.08 16.59
C ASP A 22 21.58 10.30 15.88
N SER A 23 21.79 10.46 14.57
CA SER A 23 21.29 11.62 13.82
C SER A 23 20.13 11.26 12.91
N LEU A 24 18.99 11.95 13.07
CA LEU A 24 17.86 11.85 12.15
C LEU A 24 18.07 12.75 10.93
N GLN A 25 18.04 12.15 9.74
CA GLN A 25 18.06 12.83 8.45
C GLN A 25 16.67 12.76 7.80
N ILE A 26 16.13 13.92 7.42
CA ILE A 26 14.81 14.05 6.78
C ILE A 26 15.00 14.69 5.42
N ASN A 27 14.66 13.99 4.34
CA ASN A 27 14.83 14.48 2.97
C ASN A 27 13.46 14.51 2.27
N PRO A 28 13.02 15.67 1.74
CA PRO A 28 11.82 15.70 0.92
C PRO A 28 12.06 14.91 -0.38
N VAL A 29 11.07 14.13 -0.78
CA VAL A 29 11.10 13.33 -2.01
C VAL A 29 9.77 13.50 -2.77
N LEU A 30 9.84 13.38 -4.09
CA LEU A 30 8.65 13.25 -4.93
C LEU A 30 8.53 11.80 -5.35
N LEU A 31 7.48 11.12 -4.90
CA LEU A 31 7.16 9.76 -5.32
C LEU A 31 6.43 9.84 -6.66
N ASN A 32 7.15 9.51 -7.72
CA ASN A 32 6.57 9.18 -9.00
C ASN A 32 6.32 7.66 -9.02
N GLY A 33 5.10 7.24 -9.34
CA GLY A 33 4.78 5.82 -9.46
C GLY A 33 5.75 5.16 -10.44
N ASN A 34 6.69 4.39 -9.92
CA ASN A 34 7.63 3.60 -10.69
C ASN A 34 7.22 2.13 -10.55
N THR A 35 7.70 1.27 -11.45
CA THR A 35 7.29 -0.14 -11.48
C THR A 35 7.69 -0.93 -10.24
N ASP A 36 8.64 -0.42 -9.47
CA ASP A 36 9.27 -1.14 -8.36
C ASP A 36 8.84 -0.59 -6.97
N ALA A 37 7.97 0.43 -6.95
CA ALA A 37 7.50 1.08 -5.73
C ALA A 37 6.01 0.82 -5.50
N ILE A 38 5.64 0.71 -4.22
CA ILE A 38 4.25 0.65 -3.80
C ILE A 38 3.57 1.98 -4.17
N SER A 39 2.53 1.91 -4.99
CA SER A 39 1.80 3.07 -5.51
C SER A 39 0.58 3.46 -4.68
N GLY A 40 0.17 2.61 -3.75
CA GLY A 40 -0.99 2.82 -2.88
C GLY A 40 -1.25 1.61 -1.99
N TYR A 41 -2.18 1.76 -1.05
CA TYR A 41 -2.66 0.66 -0.22
C TYR A 41 -4.18 0.76 0.00
N PHE A 42 -4.79 -0.39 0.29
CA PHE A 42 -6.16 -0.50 0.77
C PHE A 42 -6.16 -1.29 2.07
N VAL A 43 -6.97 -0.87 3.03
CA VAL A 43 -7.28 -1.64 4.23
C VAL A 43 -8.75 -2.00 4.17
N PHE A 44 -9.07 -3.28 4.40
CA PHE A 44 -10.44 -3.75 4.41
C PHE A 44 -10.57 -4.90 5.40
N GLU A 45 -11.80 -5.13 5.84
CA GLU A 45 -12.13 -6.24 6.72
C GLU A 45 -12.59 -7.45 5.89
N ALA A 46 -12.15 -8.63 6.30
CA ALA A 46 -12.57 -9.93 5.78
C ALA A 46 -12.67 -10.92 6.95
N ALA A 47 -13.60 -11.86 6.86
CA ALA A 47 -13.81 -12.88 7.89
C ALA A 47 -12.67 -13.90 7.95
N ASP A 48 -12.07 -14.20 6.80
CA ASP A 48 -10.99 -15.15 6.63
C ASP A 48 -10.12 -14.82 5.40
N ALA A 49 -9.07 -15.62 5.20
CA ALA A 49 -8.12 -15.45 4.11
C ALA A 49 -8.76 -15.64 2.72
N ASP A 50 -9.74 -16.53 2.59
CA ASP A 50 -10.38 -16.81 1.30
C ASP A 50 -11.25 -15.62 0.86
N GLU A 51 -12.01 -15.03 1.79
CA GLU A 51 -12.74 -13.79 1.54
C GLU A 51 -11.78 -12.64 1.21
N ALA A 52 -10.64 -12.55 1.90
CA ALA A 52 -9.65 -11.50 1.63
C ALA A 52 -9.03 -11.62 0.22
N ILE A 53 -8.67 -12.84 -0.19
CA ILE A 53 -8.15 -13.12 -1.54
C ILE A 53 -9.23 -12.82 -2.59
N HIS A 54 -10.48 -13.19 -2.33
CA HIS A 54 -11.59 -12.90 -3.23
C HIS A 54 -11.76 -11.39 -3.44
N ILE A 55 -11.80 -10.61 -2.36
CA ILE A 55 -11.92 -9.15 -2.42
C ILE A 55 -10.72 -8.55 -3.17
N ALA A 56 -9.49 -8.90 -2.79
CA ALA A 56 -8.28 -8.39 -3.43
C ALA A 56 -8.22 -8.73 -4.93
N GLY A 57 -8.71 -9.91 -5.33
CA GLY A 57 -8.80 -10.34 -6.73
C GLY A 57 -9.72 -9.49 -7.61
N THR A 58 -10.64 -8.72 -7.01
CA THR A 58 -11.51 -7.79 -7.76
C THR A 58 -10.85 -6.45 -8.09
N CYS A 59 -9.66 -6.17 -7.54
CA CYS A 59 -8.98 -4.90 -7.68
C CYS A 59 -8.64 -4.61 -9.17
N PRO A 60 -9.04 -3.44 -9.70
CA PRO A 60 -8.78 -3.08 -11.10
C PRO A 60 -7.30 -3.08 -11.48
N HIS A 61 -6.37 -2.87 -10.53
CA HIS A 61 -4.93 -2.87 -10.79
C HIS A 61 -4.44 -4.19 -11.39
N LEU A 62 -5.04 -5.33 -11.03
CA LEU A 62 -4.71 -6.64 -11.60
C LEU A 62 -5.03 -6.74 -13.10
N LYS A 63 -5.97 -5.92 -13.61
CA LYS A 63 -6.32 -5.88 -15.04
C LYS A 63 -5.31 -5.11 -15.89
N TYR A 64 -4.50 -4.25 -15.27
CA TYR A 64 -3.55 -3.36 -15.94
C TYR A 64 -2.09 -3.74 -15.67
N SER A 65 -1.82 -5.04 -15.49
CA SER A 65 -0.49 -5.59 -15.17
C SER A 65 0.12 -5.08 -13.87
N GLY A 66 -0.69 -4.51 -12.97
CA GLY A 66 -0.27 -4.20 -11.60
C GLY A 66 -0.18 -5.45 -10.74
N THR A 67 0.60 -5.35 -9.68
CA THR A 67 0.77 -6.42 -8.68
C THR A 67 0.20 -5.95 -7.34
N LEU A 68 -0.37 -6.87 -6.57
CA LEU A 68 -0.81 -6.62 -5.21
C LEU A 68 -0.08 -7.55 -4.25
N GLU A 69 0.32 -7.00 -3.11
CA GLU A 69 0.75 -7.77 -1.93
C GLU A 69 -0.42 -7.74 -0.93
N LEU A 70 -1.02 -8.89 -0.65
CA LEU A 70 -2.09 -9.03 0.34
C LEU A 70 -1.49 -9.50 1.67
N ARG A 71 -1.76 -8.75 2.75
CA ARG A 71 -1.24 -9.03 4.10
C ARG A 71 -2.30 -8.83 5.17
N GLU A 72 -2.39 -9.81 6.06
CA GLU A 72 -3.09 -9.63 7.32
C GLU A 72 -2.30 -8.66 8.22
N ILE A 73 -3.03 -7.75 8.87
CA ILE A 73 -2.49 -6.81 9.84
C ILE A 73 -3.22 -6.96 11.16
N TYR A 74 -2.48 -6.96 12.26
CA TYR A 74 -3.03 -7.03 13.61
C TYR A 74 -3.12 -5.60 14.14
N ARG A 75 -4.34 -5.18 14.49
CA ARG A 75 -4.61 -3.86 15.05
C ARG A 75 -4.71 -3.92 16.57
#